data_AF-A0A8D8QXC6-F1
#
_entry.id   AF-A0A8D8QXC6-F1
#
_cell.length_a   1.000
_cell.length_b   1.000
_cell.length_c   1.000
_cell.angle_alpha   90.00
_cell.angle_beta   90.00
_cell.angle_gamma   90.00
#
_symmetry.space_group_name_H-M   'P 1'
#
loop_
_entity.id
_entity.type
_entity.pdbx_description
1 polymer ?
#
loop_
_entity_poly.entity_id
_entity_poly.type
_entity_poly.pdbx_seq_one_letter_code
_entity_poly.pdbx_strand_id
1 'polypeptide(L)'
;PSLKKKKNITLLYYLGTKIVKTHLNQHKPRKSVCPRQVTRVLLNKQNAAIGVEYVKNNRTHILRARREVILSAGTIHSPVILMHSGIGPAEHLKNKGIPVRVPLDGVGKNLKNHVSYQIKVDLLGSDGRNQLHNQSLATYVRYGRGPMSSTGLSQIGAMIAPNQEKVPNLQVFFSGL
;
A
#
# COMPACT_ATOMS: atom_id res chain seq x y z
N PRO A 1 36.52 -2.48 3.57
CA PRO A 1 36.35 -1.13 2.97
C PRO A 1 35.80 -1.20 1.54
N SER A 2 34.47 -1.14 1.35
CA SER A 2 33.91 -0.75 0.05
C SER A 2 32.44 -0.30 0.15
N LEU A 3 32.23 0.94 -0.29
CA LEU A 3 31.00 1.51 -0.85
C LEU A 3 29.82 1.81 0.10
N LYS A 4 30.07 2.72 1.06
CA LYS A 4 29.04 3.63 1.60
C LYS A 4 28.56 4.57 0.47
N LYS A 5 27.59 4.18 -0.35
CA LYS A 5 26.90 5.12 -1.25
C LYS A 5 26.06 6.09 -0.42
N LYS A 6 26.58 7.30 -0.26
CA LYS A 6 25.93 8.48 0.33
C LYS A 6 24.63 8.77 -0.45
N LYS A 7 23.46 8.63 0.18
CA LYS A 7 22.18 9.08 -0.38
C LYS A 7 21.50 10.04 0.57
N ASN A 8 21.06 11.18 0.03
CA ASN A 8 20.67 12.35 0.82
C ASN A 8 19.23 12.31 1.32
N ILE A 9 18.39 11.39 0.83
CA ILE A 9 17.03 11.14 1.31
C ILE A 9 16.78 9.64 1.18
N THR A 10 16.32 8.99 2.25
CA THR A 10 16.02 7.55 2.26
C THR A 10 14.51 7.38 2.43
N LEU A 11 13.77 7.45 1.31
CA LEU A 11 12.39 6.94 1.25
C LEU A 11 12.46 5.41 1.24
N LEU A 12 11.77 4.75 2.16
CA LEU A 12 11.67 3.29 2.16
C LEU A 12 10.20 2.85 2.11
N TYR A 13 9.89 2.26 0.97
CA TYR A 13 8.61 1.63 0.66
C TYR A 13 8.61 0.20 1.19
N TYR A 14 7.52 -0.19 1.83
CA TYR A 14 7.18 -1.61 2.04
C TYR A 14 6.34 -2.12 0.85
N LEU A 15 6.43 -3.43 0.59
CA LEU A 15 6.06 -4.12 -0.64
C LEU A 15 4.69 -3.72 -1.24
N GLY A 16 4.72 -3.30 -2.50
CA GLY A 16 3.59 -3.10 -3.40
C GLY A 16 4.11 -3.10 -4.85
N THR A 17 4.66 -4.24 -5.27
CA THR A 17 5.44 -4.40 -6.50
C THR A 17 4.57 -4.29 -7.75
N LYS A 18 4.54 -3.12 -8.39
CA LYS A 18 4.63 -2.91 -9.87
C LYS A 18 4.47 -1.43 -10.27
N ILE A 19 3.59 -0.68 -9.62
CA ILE A 19 3.24 0.71 -10.00
C ILE A 19 4.40 1.71 -9.73
N VAL A 20 5.19 1.45 -8.69
CA VAL A 20 6.26 2.36 -8.23
C VAL A 20 7.41 2.49 -9.25
N LYS A 21 7.63 1.50 -10.11
CA LYS A 21 8.71 1.56 -11.13
C LYS A 21 8.48 2.67 -12.16
N THR A 22 7.24 2.96 -12.53
CA THR A 22 6.91 3.91 -13.60
C THR A 22 7.26 5.34 -13.20
N HIS A 23 6.79 5.80 -12.03
CA HIS A 23 7.09 7.16 -11.53
C HIS A 23 8.57 7.35 -11.15
N LEU A 24 9.23 6.31 -10.62
CA LEU A 24 10.64 6.41 -10.23
C LEU A 24 11.59 6.39 -11.42
N ASN A 25 11.26 5.68 -12.50
CA ASN A 25 12.06 5.64 -13.73
C ASN A 25 11.95 6.94 -14.55
N GLN A 26 10.82 7.65 -14.47
CA GLN A 26 10.63 8.94 -15.15
C GLN A 26 11.48 10.09 -14.55
N HIS A 27 12.00 9.94 -13.32
CA HIS A 27 12.70 11.02 -12.60
C HIS A 27 14.07 10.60 -12.04
N LYS A 28 15.10 10.65 -12.91
CA LYS A 28 16.57 10.74 -12.65
C LYS A 28 17.27 9.64 -11.78
N PRO A 29 18.58 9.37 -12.03
CA PRO A 29 19.33 8.22 -11.50
C PRO A 29 19.71 8.25 -10.00
N ARG A 30 19.23 9.22 -9.20
CA ARG A 30 19.65 9.37 -7.79
C ARG A 30 18.82 8.55 -6.78
N LYS A 31 17.72 7.92 -7.21
CA LYS A 31 16.84 7.12 -6.35
C LYS A 31 17.30 5.65 -6.35
N SER A 32 17.56 5.04 -5.18
CA SER A 32 17.66 3.56 -5.09
C SER A 32 16.33 2.98 -4.71
N VAL A 33 15.85 2.06 -5.53
CA VAL A 33 14.75 1.16 -5.15
C VAL A 33 15.34 -0.13 -4.64
N CYS A 34 14.82 -0.59 -3.52
CA CYS A 34 15.44 -1.63 -2.73
C CYS A 34 14.34 -2.38 -1.97
N PRO A 35 13.78 -3.47 -2.54
CA PRO A 35 12.69 -4.20 -1.91
C PRO A 35 13.20 -4.89 -0.66
N ARG A 36 12.80 -4.41 0.52
CA ARG A 36 13.14 -4.97 1.84
C ARG A 36 11.95 -4.84 2.78
N GLN A 37 11.85 -5.78 3.70
CA GLN A 37 10.89 -5.72 4.80
C GLN A 37 11.50 -4.87 5.93
N VAL A 38 10.96 -3.67 6.12
CA VAL A 38 11.32 -2.77 7.23
C VAL A 38 10.63 -3.26 8.49
N THR A 39 11.36 -3.34 9.60
CA THR A 39 10.86 -3.81 10.89
C THR A 39 10.54 -2.65 11.83
N ARG A 40 11.42 -1.65 11.89
CA ARG A 40 11.26 -0.45 12.75
C ARG A 40 12.06 0.74 12.25
N VAL A 41 11.66 1.92 12.69
CA VAL A 41 12.41 3.18 12.58
C VAL A 41 13.38 3.29 13.75
N LEU A 42 14.60 3.73 13.46
CA LEU A 42 15.62 3.97 14.48
C LEU A 42 15.55 5.42 14.92
N LEU A 43 15.46 5.63 16.24
CA LEU A 43 15.39 6.95 16.86
C LEU A 43 16.68 7.25 17.64
N ASN A 44 17.12 8.51 17.66
CA ASN A 44 18.17 8.96 18.57
C ASN A 44 17.60 9.25 19.97
N LYS A 45 18.44 9.68 20.92
CA LYS A 45 18.01 10.00 22.30
C LYS A 45 16.91 11.06 22.35
N GLN A 46 16.92 12.03 21.44
CA GLN A 46 15.96 13.11 21.28
C GLN A 46 14.73 12.72 20.43
N ASN A 47 14.53 11.43 20.15
CA ASN A 47 13.42 10.91 19.33
C ASN A 47 13.42 11.35 17.85
N ALA A 48 14.52 11.87 17.32
CA ALA A 48 14.66 12.11 15.90
C ALA A 48 14.98 10.81 15.14
N ALA A 49 14.31 10.61 14.00
CA ALA A 49 14.53 9.45 13.13
C ALA A 49 15.89 9.53 12.42
N ILE A 50 16.74 8.51 12.63
CA ILE A 50 18.11 8.44 12.09
C ILE A 50 18.30 7.34 11.05
N GLY A 51 17.25 6.57 10.77
CA GLY A 51 17.30 5.46 9.82
C GLY A 51 16.21 4.43 10.10
N VAL A 52 16.35 3.27 9.48
CA VAL A 52 15.48 2.14 9.71
C VAL A 52 16.26 0.85 9.87
N GLU A 53 15.61 -0.11 10.49
CA GLU A 53 16.01 -1.50 10.52
C GLU A 53 15.19 -2.29 9.49
N TYR A 54 15.84 -3.22 8.79
CA TYR A 54 15.18 -4.09 7.82
C TYR A 54 15.79 -5.48 7.83
N VAL A 55 15.02 -6.47 7.37
CA VAL A 55 15.47 -7.86 7.22
C VAL A 55 15.86 -8.15 5.78
N LYS A 56 17.00 -8.81 5.61
CA LYS A 56 17.45 -9.37 4.32
C LYS A 56 18.19 -10.67 4.60
N ASN A 57 17.84 -11.74 3.87
CA ASN A 57 18.47 -13.06 4.01
C ASN A 57 18.48 -13.54 5.48
N ASN A 58 17.35 -13.39 6.18
CA ASN A 58 17.18 -13.71 7.61
C ASN A 58 18.15 -12.99 8.55
N ARG A 59 18.76 -11.88 8.11
CA ARG A 59 19.64 -11.04 8.93
C ARG A 59 19.08 -9.64 9.03
N THR A 60 19.23 -9.07 10.21
CA THR A 60 18.85 -7.69 10.50
C THR A 60 19.94 -6.74 10.02
N HIS A 61 19.53 -5.70 9.31
CA HIS A 61 20.41 -4.68 8.76
C HIS A 61 19.89 -3.28 9.10
N ILE A 62 20.81 -2.32 9.15
CA ILE A 62 20.49 -0.92 9.42
C ILE A 62 20.78 -0.08 8.19
N LEU A 63 19.82 0.77 7.81
CA LEU A 63 19.99 1.80 6.79
C LEU A 63 19.80 3.18 7.43
N ARG A 64 20.89 3.97 7.49
CA ARG A 64 20.85 5.32 8.06
C ARG A 64 20.29 6.33 7.07
N ALA A 65 19.47 7.24 7.58
CA ALA A 65 18.97 8.40 6.85
C ALA A 65 19.76 9.65 7.29
N ARG A 66 20.00 10.56 6.35
CA ARG A 66 20.74 11.82 6.61
C ARG A 66 19.84 13.00 6.96
N ARG A 67 18.59 12.95 6.52
CA ARG A 67 17.63 14.05 6.64
C ARG A 67 16.37 13.55 7.33
N GLU A 68 15.69 12.62 6.67
CA GLU A 68 14.36 12.19 7.10
C GLU A 68 14.11 10.72 6.75
N VAL A 69 13.13 10.15 7.45
CA VAL A 69 12.54 8.84 7.16
C VAL A 69 11.07 9.07 6.88
N ILE A 70 10.62 8.74 5.67
CA ILE A 70 9.21 8.81 5.28
C ILE A 70 8.66 7.40 5.31
N LEU A 71 7.66 7.16 6.15
CA LEU A 71 7.01 5.88 6.30
C LEU A 71 5.78 5.82 5.37
N SER A 72 5.81 4.89 4.42
CA SER A 72 4.72 4.70 3.44
C SER A 72 4.42 3.21 3.28
N ALA A 73 4.15 2.53 4.39
CA ALA A 73 3.88 1.09 4.42
C ALA A 73 2.38 0.73 4.32
N GLY A 74 1.54 1.70 3.94
CA GLY A 74 0.08 1.56 3.91
C GLY A 74 -0.57 1.67 5.30
N THR A 75 -1.90 1.67 5.32
CA THR A 75 -2.71 1.89 6.54
C THR A 75 -2.54 0.78 7.58
N ILE A 76 -2.23 -0.45 7.15
CA ILE A 76 -2.06 -1.61 8.04
C ILE A 76 -0.64 -1.67 8.63
N HIS A 77 0.41 -1.56 7.82
CA HIS A 77 1.78 -1.81 8.31
C HIS A 77 2.47 -0.57 8.87
N SER A 78 2.08 0.65 8.46
CA SER A 78 2.68 1.88 9.02
C SER A 78 2.51 1.99 10.54
N PRO A 79 1.31 1.80 11.13
CA PRO A 79 1.16 1.83 12.58
C PRO A 79 1.93 0.70 13.28
N VAL A 80 2.02 -0.48 12.67
CA VAL A 80 2.81 -1.60 13.21
C VAL A 80 4.29 -1.26 13.30
N ILE A 81 4.86 -0.68 12.24
CA ILE A 81 6.27 -0.24 12.23
C ILE A 81 6.50 0.87 13.27
N LEU A 82 5.58 1.83 13.41
CA LEU A 82 5.66 2.87 14.44
C LEU A 82 5.66 2.26 15.85
N MET A 83 4.76 1.32 16.13
CA MET A 83 4.69 0.66 17.43
C MET A 83 5.97 -0.14 17.73
N HIS A 84 6.51 -0.89 16.76
CA HIS A 84 7.83 -1.56 16.89
C HIS A 84 9.00 -0.59 17.06
N SER A 85 8.82 0.68 16.73
CA SER A 85 9.79 1.76 16.96
C SER A 85 9.63 2.43 18.33
N GLY A 86 8.65 2.00 19.13
CA GLY A 86 8.29 2.60 20.41
C GLY A 86 7.41 3.86 20.28
N ILE A 87 6.76 4.06 19.13
CA ILE A 87 5.83 5.17 18.88
C ILE A 87 4.39 4.62 18.84
N GLY A 88 3.58 4.91 19.86
CA GLY A 88 2.21 4.38 19.93
C GLY A 88 1.59 4.43 21.32
N PRO A 89 0.43 3.78 21.53
CA PRO A 89 -0.26 3.79 22.83
C PRO A 89 0.61 3.18 23.93
N ALA A 90 0.87 3.95 24.99
CA ALA A 90 1.89 3.60 25.98
C ALA A 90 1.62 2.27 26.69
N GLU A 91 0.36 2.01 27.06
CA GLU A 91 -0.05 0.76 27.72
C GLU A 91 0.12 -0.45 26.80
N HIS A 92 -0.32 -0.33 25.53
CA HIS A 92 -0.16 -1.39 24.54
C HIS A 92 1.32 -1.75 24.32
N LEU A 93 2.19 -0.74 24.19
CA LEU A 93 3.63 -0.94 24.04
C LEU A 93 4.25 -1.63 25.26
N LYS A 94 3.90 -1.20 26.48
CA LYS A 94 4.34 -1.84 27.73
C LYS A 94 3.91 -3.31 27.80
N ASN A 95 2.65 -3.60 27.49
CA ASN A 95 2.10 -4.97 27.50
C ASN A 95 2.79 -5.89 26.47
N LYS A 96 3.40 -5.32 25.42
CA LYS A 96 4.18 -6.05 24.41
C LYS A 96 5.69 -6.05 24.68
N GLY A 97 6.14 -5.51 25.83
CA GLY A 97 7.57 -5.44 26.18
C GLY A 97 8.37 -4.47 25.30
N ILE A 98 7.71 -3.51 24.66
CA ILE A 98 8.35 -2.52 23.78
C ILE A 98 8.62 -1.24 24.58
N PRO A 99 9.86 -0.72 24.61
CA PRO A 99 10.15 0.56 25.25
C PRO A 99 9.36 1.71 24.62
N VAL A 100 8.63 2.47 25.43
CA VAL A 100 7.89 3.65 24.99
C VAL A 100 8.87 4.78 24.71
N ARG A 101 9.01 5.17 23.45
CA ARG A 101 9.84 6.29 22.99
C ARG A 101 9.03 7.57 22.86
N VAL A 102 7.86 7.44 22.23
CA VAL A 102 6.91 8.53 22.00
C VAL A 102 5.50 7.99 22.28
N PRO A 103 4.85 8.36 23.39
CA PRO A 103 3.47 7.97 23.65
C PRO A 103 2.56 8.69 22.65
N LEU A 104 1.84 7.93 21.84
CA LEU A 104 0.93 8.47 20.82
C LEU A 104 -0.27 7.55 20.63
N ASP A 105 -1.36 7.86 21.32
CA ASP A 105 -2.53 6.97 21.40
C ASP A 105 -3.29 6.81 20.08
N GLY A 106 -3.10 7.70 19.11
CA GLY A 106 -3.74 7.61 17.80
C GLY A 106 -3.14 6.55 16.88
N VAL A 107 -1.93 6.06 17.14
CA VAL A 107 -1.27 5.08 16.28
C VAL A 107 -2.05 3.76 16.29
N GLY A 108 -2.46 3.30 15.11
CA GLY A 108 -3.22 2.07 14.93
C GLY A 108 -4.74 2.21 15.16
N LYS A 109 -5.23 3.41 15.50
CA LYS A 109 -6.66 3.70 15.65
C LYS A 109 -7.25 4.30 14.36
N ASN A 110 -8.58 4.43 14.33
CA ASN A 110 -9.32 5.08 13.25
C ASN A 110 -9.08 4.45 11.86
N LEU A 111 -8.95 3.11 11.81
CA LEU A 111 -8.94 2.39 10.55
C LEU A 111 -10.32 2.52 9.90
N LYS A 112 -10.35 3.12 8.71
CA LYS A 112 -11.54 3.23 7.88
C LYS A 112 -11.35 2.36 6.65
N ASN A 113 -12.41 1.67 6.26
CA ASN A 113 -12.47 0.94 5.01
C ASN A 113 -13.86 1.15 4.39
N HIS A 114 -13.96 0.94 3.08
CA HIS A 114 -15.23 0.84 2.40
C HIS A 114 -15.68 -0.62 2.46
N VAL A 115 -16.83 -0.86 3.09
CA VAL A 115 -17.45 -2.19 3.09
C VAL A 115 -18.21 -2.34 1.77
N SER A 116 -18.03 -3.47 1.10
CA SER A 116 -18.68 -3.78 -0.17
C SER A 116 -19.44 -5.09 -0.07
N TYR A 117 -20.57 -5.16 -0.78
CA TYR A 117 -21.34 -6.39 -0.96
C TYR A 117 -21.59 -6.60 -2.45
N GLN A 118 -21.60 -7.87 -2.90
CA GLN A 118 -21.84 -8.22 -4.29
C GLN A 118 -23.20 -8.88 -4.44
N ILE A 119 -24.04 -8.31 -5.30
CA ILE A 119 -25.30 -8.94 -5.73
C ILE A 119 -25.03 -9.60 -7.08
N LYS A 120 -25.31 -10.89 -7.19
CA LYS A 120 -25.25 -11.63 -8.45
C LYS A 120 -26.64 -11.70 -9.06
N VAL A 121 -26.75 -11.36 -10.33
CA VAL A 121 -28.00 -11.38 -11.10
C VAL A 121 -27.75 -12.19 -12.36
N ASP A 122 -28.61 -13.17 -12.61
CA ASP A 122 -28.58 -13.94 -13.85
C ASP A 122 -29.40 -13.23 -14.93
N LEU A 123 -28.78 -13.02 -16.10
CA LEU A 123 -29.44 -12.40 -17.24
C LEU A 123 -30.17 -13.47 -18.06
N LEU A 124 -31.50 -13.45 -18.02
CA LEU A 124 -32.34 -14.33 -18.84
C LEU A 124 -32.07 -14.08 -20.32
N GLY A 125 -31.77 -15.14 -21.07
CA GLY A 125 -31.45 -15.07 -22.51
C GLY A 125 -30.00 -14.69 -22.83
N SER A 126 -29.14 -14.49 -21.83
CA SER A 126 -27.70 -14.42 -22.07
C SER A 126 -27.16 -15.81 -22.45
N ASP A 127 -26.26 -15.87 -23.42
CA ASP A 127 -25.68 -17.14 -23.89
C ASP A 127 -24.67 -17.75 -22.90
N GLY A 128 -24.46 -17.10 -21.74
CA GLY A 128 -23.56 -17.52 -20.68
C GLY A 128 -22.11 -17.68 -21.14
N ARG A 129 -21.76 -17.21 -22.35
CA ARG A 129 -20.44 -17.47 -22.93
C ARG A 129 -19.42 -16.63 -22.21
N ASN A 130 -18.42 -17.32 -21.66
CA ASN A 130 -17.27 -16.66 -21.08
C ASN A 130 -16.50 -15.91 -22.18
N GLN A 131 -16.59 -14.57 -22.16
CA GLN A 131 -15.86 -13.70 -23.07
C GLN A 131 -14.34 -13.65 -22.79
N LEU A 132 -13.88 -14.28 -21.71
CA LEU A 132 -12.48 -14.44 -21.35
C LEU A 132 -11.99 -15.83 -21.78
N HIS A 133 -11.56 -15.94 -23.03
CA HIS A 133 -11.09 -17.18 -23.66
C HIS A 133 -9.79 -16.97 -24.44
N ASN A 134 -9.19 -18.04 -24.97
CA ASN A 134 -7.88 -17.95 -25.63
C ASN A 134 -7.84 -17.01 -26.85
N GLN A 135 -8.96 -16.84 -27.57
CA GLN A 135 -9.01 -15.89 -28.70
C GLN A 135 -9.10 -14.44 -28.22
N SER A 136 -9.81 -14.16 -27.12
CA SER A 136 -9.79 -12.82 -26.52
C SER A 136 -8.39 -12.47 -26.01
N LEU A 137 -7.64 -13.45 -25.50
CA LEU A 137 -6.23 -13.29 -25.13
C LEU A 137 -5.35 -12.98 -26.35
N ALA A 138 -5.49 -13.74 -27.43
CA ALA A 138 -4.76 -13.49 -28.67
C ALA A 138 -5.03 -12.08 -29.22
N THR A 139 -6.29 -11.63 -29.15
CA THR A 139 -6.70 -10.28 -29.58
C THR A 139 -6.05 -9.21 -28.72
N TYR A 140 -6.04 -9.39 -27.40
CA TYR A 140 -5.40 -8.46 -26.47
C TYR A 140 -3.89 -8.38 -26.67
N VAL A 141 -3.20 -9.52 -26.77
CA VAL A 141 -1.74 -9.55 -26.96
C VAL A 141 -1.35 -8.91 -28.30
N ARG A 142 -2.12 -9.16 -29.36
CA ARG A 142 -1.78 -8.69 -30.71
C ARG A 142 -2.14 -7.22 -30.95
N TYR A 143 -3.24 -6.74 -30.37
CA TYR A 143 -3.81 -5.44 -30.72
C TYR A 143 -4.05 -4.52 -29.52
N GLY A 144 -3.83 -4.98 -28.28
CA GLY A 144 -4.10 -4.21 -27.07
C GLY A 144 -5.58 -3.90 -26.83
N ARG A 145 -6.51 -4.65 -27.47
CA ARG A 145 -7.96 -4.43 -27.41
C ARG A 145 -8.74 -5.72 -27.18
N GLY A 146 -10.02 -5.59 -26.85
CA GLY A 146 -10.97 -6.70 -26.67
C GLY A 146 -11.41 -6.88 -25.21
N PRO A 147 -12.15 -7.95 -24.88
CA PRO A 147 -12.70 -8.16 -23.54
C PRO A 147 -11.64 -8.16 -22.43
N MET A 148 -10.41 -8.63 -22.71
CA MET A 148 -9.31 -8.65 -21.74
C MET A 148 -8.64 -7.29 -21.50
N SER A 149 -8.92 -6.26 -22.31
CA SER A 149 -8.53 -4.87 -22.01
C SER A 149 -9.61 -4.12 -21.20
N SER A 150 -10.73 -4.76 -20.87
CA SER A 150 -11.80 -4.15 -20.07
C SER A 150 -11.37 -3.90 -18.62
N THR A 151 -11.90 -2.84 -18.02
CA THR A 151 -11.73 -2.54 -16.58
C THR A 151 -12.68 -3.35 -15.69
N GLY A 152 -13.62 -4.11 -16.28
CA GLY A 152 -14.59 -4.95 -15.58
C GLY A 152 -15.51 -4.14 -14.66
N LEU A 153 -15.23 -4.15 -13.36
CA LEU A 153 -16.02 -3.53 -12.29
C LEU A 153 -16.27 -2.02 -12.45
N SER A 154 -15.44 -1.30 -13.20
CA SER A 154 -15.52 0.17 -13.27
C SER A 154 -16.08 0.70 -14.60
N GLN A 155 -16.74 -0.14 -15.40
CA GLN A 155 -17.37 0.33 -16.63
C GLN A 155 -18.54 1.28 -16.34
N ILE A 156 -19.35 0.96 -15.33
CA ILE A 156 -20.48 1.77 -14.88
C ILE A 156 -20.42 1.85 -13.37
N GLY A 157 -20.43 3.08 -12.84
CA GLY A 157 -20.50 3.32 -11.41
C GLY A 157 -21.33 4.55 -11.08
N ALA A 158 -21.96 4.53 -9.91
CA ALA A 158 -22.75 5.64 -9.39
C ALA A 158 -22.45 5.84 -7.90
N MET A 159 -22.51 7.10 -7.48
CA MET A 159 -22.55 7.47 -6.07
C MET A 159 -23.99 7.80 -5.71
N ILE A 160 -24.55 7.11 -4.73
CA ILE A 160 -25.93 7.26 -4.28
C ILE A 160 -25.90 7.90 -2.90
N ALA A 161 -26.84 8.82 -2.66
CA ALA A 161 -27.18 9.34 -1.35
C ALA A 161 -28.53 8.76 -0.92
N PRO A 162 -28.56 7.59 -0.26
CA PRO A 162 -29.78 7.06 0.33
C PRO A 162 -30.37 8.11 1.29
N ASN A 163 -31.70 8.14 1.42
CA ASN A 163 -32.40 9.03 2.35
C ASN A 163 -32.11 10.54 2.18
N GLN A 164 -31.75 11.00 0.97
CA GLN A 164 -31.45 12.41 0.67
C GLN A 164 -30.33 12.99 1.55
N GLU A 165 -29.35 12.17 1.93
CA GLU A 165 -28.17 12.68 2.63
C GLU A 165 -27.42 13.74 1.80
N LYS A 166 -26.87 14.75 2.48
CA LYS A 166 -26.14 15.85 1.83
C LYS A 166 -24.90 15.40 1.06
N VAL A 167 -24.31 14.26 1.42
CA VAL A 167 -23.11 13.69 0.80
C VAL A 167 -23.40 12.25 0.40
N PRO A 168 -23.12 11.84 -0.85
CA PRO A 168 -23.27 10.44 -1.26
C PRO A 168 -22.38 9.52 -0.41
N ASN A 169 -22.97 8.47 0.14
CA ASN A 169 -22.30 7.54 1.06
C ASN A 169 -22.30 6.08 0.56
N LEU A 170 -22.97 5.80 -0.56
CA LEU A 170 -23.02 4.48 -1.19
C LEU A 170 -22.41 4.56 -2.59
N GLN A 171 -21.47 3.65 -2.88
CA GLN A 171 -20.92 3.50 -4.22
C GLN A 171 -21.40 2.19 -4.83
N VAL A 172 -22.04 2.27 -5.99
CA VAL A 172 -22.50 1.10 -6.75
C VAL A 172 -21.65 0.97 -8.01
N PHE A 173 -21.25 -0.25 -8.30
CA PHE A 173 -20.53 -0.63 -9.50
C PHE A 173 -21.29 -1.76 -10.18
N PHE A 174 -21.44 -1.67 -11.50
CA PHE A 174 -21.94 -2.77 -12.30
C PHE A 174 -20.77 -3.44 -12.99
N SER A 175 -20.62 -4.73 -12.73
CA SER A 175 -19.64 -5.58 -13.39
C SER A 175 -20.40 -6.59 -14.25
N GLY A 176 -20.48 -6.31 -15.54
CA GLY A 176 -20.86 -7.28 -16.56
C GLY A 176 -19.74 -7.36 -17.59
N LEU A 177 -19.40 -8.57 -18.01
CA LEU A 177 -18.63 -8.80 -19.23
C LEU A 177 -19.59 -9.37 -20.26
#